data_AF-A0A6J0MK08-F1
#
_entry.id   AF-A0A6J0MK08-F1
#
_cell.length_a   1.000
_cell.length_b   1.000
_cell.length_c   1.000
_cell.angle_alpha   90.00
_cell.angle_beta   90.00
_cell.angle_gamma   90.00
#
_symmetry.space_group_name_H-M   'P 1'
#
loop_
_entity.id
_entity.type
_entity.pdbx_description
1 polymer ?
#
loop_
_entity_poly.entity_id
_entity_poly.type
_entity_poly.pdbx_seq_one_letter_code
_entity_poly.pdbx_strand_id
1 'polypeptide(L)'
;MSRRRLLLSATLLSYLLHGMALVSVVASGVEEVSRDNVDLTKTTTLTTSTTHRKMLHLSHETRAEPDRIGEKCKKSDIVVNQAATEPMPNGIPGYTVEITNQCMSGCNISRIHVSCGWFSSVKLVNPRVFKRIHYDDCLVNNGKPLPFGSTLSFHYANTFPYRLAVSFVTCS
;
A
#
# COMPACT_ATOMS: atom_id res chain seq x y z
N MET A 1 -42.03 -23.45 -27.25
CA MET A 1 -41.18 -23.48 -26.04
C MET A 1 -41.51 -24.74 -25.23
N SER A 2 -40.55 -25.66 -25.06
CA SER A 2 -40.79 -27.01 -24.53
C SER A 2 -41.03 -27.00 -23.01
N ARG A 3 -42.06 -27.72 -22.55
CA ARG A 3 -42.45 -27.89 -21.12
C ARG A 3 -41.27 -28.32 -20.23
N ARG A 4 -40.25 -28.98 -20.79
CA ARG A 4 -39.02 -29.37 -20.08
C ARG A 4 -38.16 -28.19 -19.63
N ARG A 5 -38.16 -27.07 -20.37
CA ARG A 5 -37.36 -25.88 -20.03
C ARG A 5 -37.99 -25.06 -18.90
N LEU A 6 -39.33 -25.01 -18.81
CA LEU A 6 -40.03 -24.34 -17.70
C LEU A 6 -39.84 -25.06 -16.35
N LEU A 7 -39.81 -26.40 -16.35
CA LEU A 7 -39.64 -27.18 -15.13
C LEU A 7 -38.24 -27.02 -14.54
N LEU A 8 -37.20 -26.99 -15.39
CA LEU A 8 -35.81 -26.77 -14.96
C LEU A 8 -35.58 -25.38 -14.36
N SER A 9 -36.23 -24.34 -14.88
CA SER A 9 -36.16 -22.99 -14.30
C SER A 9 -36.87 -22.88 -12.95
N ALA A 10 -38.00 -23.58 -12.79
CA ALA A 10 -38.77 -23.55 -11.55
C ALA A 10 -38.03 -24.24 -10.39
N THR A 11 -37.32 -25.34 -10.67
CA THR A 11 -36.50 -26.02 -9.65
C THR A 11 -35.31 -25.16 -9.21
N LEU A 12 -34.62 -24.48 -10.14
CA LEU A 12 -33.49 -23.61 -9.81
C LEU A 12 -33.88 -22.41 -8.95
N LEU A 13 -35.02 -21.78 -9.25
CA LEU A 13 -35.55 -20.67 -8.43
C LEU A 13 -35.98 -21.14 -7.04
N SER A 14 -36.54 -22.36 -6.92
CA SER A 14 -36.88 -22.95 -5.63
C SER A 14 -35.65 -23.19 -4.75
N TYR A 15 -34.55 -23.72 -5.31
CA TYR A 15 -33.31 -23.92 -4.56
C TYR A 15 -32.65 -22.59 -4.13
N LEU A 16 -32.72 -21.55 -4.97
CA LEU A 16 -32.20 -20.21 -4.63
C LEU A 16 -32.99 -19.53 -3.49
N LEU A 17 -34.31 -19.74 -3.43
CA LEU A 17 -35.15 -19.20 -2.37
C LEU A 17 -34.98 -19.95 -1.04
N HIS A 18 -34.78 -21.27 -1.06
CA HIS A 18 -34.60 -22.05 0.18
C HIS A 18 -33.16 -22.06 0.71
N GLY A 19 -32.15 -21.80 -0.15
CA GLY A 19 -30.73 -21.77 0.24
C GLY A 19 -30.32 -20.55 1.06
N MET A 20 -31.11 -19.47 1.03
CA MET A 20 -30.82 -18.23 1.80
C MET A 20 -31.43 -18.25 3.21
N ALA A 21 -32.15 -19.32 3.60
CA ALA A 21 -32.79 -19.45 4.91
C ALA A 21 -31.94 -20.21 5.96
N LEU A 22 -30.74 -20.71 5.60
CA LEU A 22 -29.90 -21.52 6.50
C LEU A 22 -28.59 -20.85 6.95
N VAL A 23 -28.35 -19.58 6.61
CA VAL A 23 -27.18 -18.83 7.11
C VAL A 23 -27.65 -17.59 7.86
N SER A 24 -28.31 -17.83 8.99
CA SER A 24 -28.52 -16.84 10.03
C SER A 24 -28.51 -17.59 11.36
N VAL A 25 -27.85 -17.00 12.37
CA VAL A 25 -27.70 -17.45 13.77
C VAL A 25 -26.38 -18.17 14.07
N VAL A 26 -25.30 -17.40 14.27
CA VAL A 26 -24.51 -17.47 15.52
C VAL A 26 -24.11 -16.06 15.90
N ALA A 27 -24.94 -15.42 16.71
CA ALA A 27 -24.57 -14.31 17.57
C ALA A 27 -24.77 -14.79 19.00
N SER A 28 -23.73 -14.70 19.85
CA SER A 28 -23.77 -14.53 21.32
C SER A 28 -22.39 -14.84 21.92
N GLY A 29 -21.87 -13.93 22.75
CA GLY A 29 -20.76 -14.22 23.67
C GLY A 29 -19.92 -12.99 24.03
N VAL A 30 -20.34 -12.25 25.07
CA VAL A 30 -19.62 -11.14 25.74
C VAL A 30 -19.22 -11.61 27.15
N GLU A 31 -18.17 -10.98 27.68
CA GLU A 31 -17.58 -10.99 29.05
C GLU A 31 -16.45 -12.01 29.34
N GLU A 32 -15.25 -11.50 29.62
CA GLU A 32 -14.84 -11.28 31.02
C GLU A 32 -13.68 -10.26 31.13
N VAL A 33 -13.85 -9.36 32.11
CA VAL A 33 -12.93 -8.31 32.55
C VAL A 33 -12.05 -8.89 33.65
N SER A 34 -10.73 -8.86 33.51
CA SER A 34 -9.82 -9.17 34.62
C SER A 34 -9.14 -7.91 35.11
N ARG A 35 -9.47 -7.52 36.35
CA ARG A 35 -8.83 -6.49 37.17
C ARG A 35 -7.51 -7.03 37.71
N ASP A 36 -6.42 -6.29 37.52
CA ASP A 36 -5.24 -6.41 38.38
C ASP A 36 -5.11 -5.17 39.28
N ASN A 37 -4.98 -5.43 40.59
CA ASN A 37 -4.89 -4.44 41.66
C ASN A 37 -3.46 -3.89 41.74
N VAL A 38 -3.30 -2.56 41.72
CA VAL A 38 -2.03 -1.90 42.05
C VAL A 38 -2.06 -1.52 43.54
N ASP A 39 -1.24 -2.23 44.30
CA ASP A 39 -0.97 -1.99 45.71
C ASP A 39 -0.29 -0.63 45.92
N LEU A 40 -0.84 0.13 46.86
CA LEU A 40 -0.52 1.52 47.15
C LEU A 40 0.26 1.56 48.46
N THR A 41 1.58 1.34 48.45
CA THR A 41 2.48 1.80 49.52
C THR A 41 3.96 1.81 49.10
N LYS A 42 4.42 2.91 48.47
CA LYS A 42 5.77 3.46 48.76
C LYS A 42 5.95 4.88 48.23
N THR A 43 5.81 5.84 49.14
CA THR A 43 6.27 7.24 49.01
C THR A 43 7.80 7.31 49.04
N THR A 44 8.37 8.40 48.52
CA THR A 44 9.79 8.89 48.57
C THR A 44 10.43 8.76 47.17
N THR A 45 10.79 9.78 46.39
CA THR A 45 11.09 11.22 46.59
C THR A 45 11.09 11.90 45.23
N LEU A 46 10.61 13.15 45.14
CA LEU A 46 10.77 13.98 43.95
C LEU A 46 12.25 14.37 43.76
N THR A 47 12.82 13.99 42.62
CA THR A 47 13.92 14.72 41.97
C THR A 47 13.59 14.88 40.50
N THR A 48 13.11 16.09 40.16
CA THR A 48 13.06 16.59 38.80
C THR A 48 14.47 16.65 38.25
N SER A 49 14.82 15.73 37.35
CA SER A 49 15.99 15.87 36.48
C SER A 49 15.53 15.69 35.05
N THR A 50 15.15 16.81 34.44
CA THR A 50 14.93 16.96 33.01
C THR A 50 16.24 16.72 32.27
N THR A 51 16.45 15.50 31.77
CA THR A 51 17.40 15.24 30.69
C THR A 51 16.65 15.06 29.39
N HIS A 52 16.16 16.18 28.83
CA HIS A 52 15.83 16.26 27.41
C HIS A 52 17.13 16.15 26.61
N ARG A 53 17.53 14.92 26.28
CA ARG A 53 18.41 14.56 25.16
C ARG A 53 18.27 13.07 24.91
N LYS A 54 17.18 12.70 24.24
CA LYS A 54 17.06 11.39 23.59
C LYS A 54 18.06 11.42 22.44
N MET A 55 19.23 10.83 22.64
CA MET A 55 20.16 10.56 21.54
C MET A 55 19.42 9.70 20.52
N LEU A 56 19.38 10.15 19.27
CA LEU A 56 19.13 9.23 18.17
C LEU A 56 20.28 8.24 18.23
N HIS A 57 20.00 7.01 18.68
CA HIS A 57 20.88 5.90 18.38
C HIS A 57 20.81 5.80 16.87
N LEU A 58 21.74 6.47 16.19
CA LEU A 58 22.05 6.20 14.80
C LEU A 58 22.53 4.75 14.84
N SER A 59 21.60 3.82 14.72
CA SER A 59 21.88 2.62 13.96
C SER A 59 22.32 3.17 12.61
N HIS A 60 23.63 3.40 12.51
CA HIS A 60 24.35 3.23 11.29
C HIS A 60 24.12 1.75 10.97
N GLU A 61 22.91 1.46 10.49
CA GLU A 61 22.68 0.35 9.62
C GLU A 61 23.61 0.71 8.48
N THR A 62 24.80 0.13 8.57
CA THR A 62 25.81 0.17 7.55
C THR A 62 25.05 -0.31 6.34
N ARG A 63 24.58 0.63 5.52
CA ARG A 63 24.15 0.36 4.16
C ARG A 63 25.43 -0.02 3.46
N ALA A 64 25.88 -1.24 3.76
CA ALA A 64 26.84 -1.96 2.99
C ALA A 64 26.20 -2.02 1.62
N GLU A 65 26.63 -1.11 0.76
CA GLU A 65 26.41 -1.21 -0.67
C GLU A 65 27.00 -2.58 -1.06
N PRO A 66 26.16 -3.56 -1.45
CA PRO A 66 26.69 -4.84 -1.88
C PRO A 66 27.37 -4.62 -3.22
N ASP A 67 28.64 -4.99 -3.28
CA ASP A 67 29.49 -4.94 -4.45
C ASP A 67 28.75 -5.48 -5.69
N ARG A 68 28.50 -4.61 -6.67
CA ARG A 68 27.73 -4.94 -7.88
C ARG A 68 28.67 -5.42 -8.97
N ILE A 69 29.11 -6.68 -8.86
CA ILE A 69 29.76 -7.37 -9.97
C ILE A 69 28.66 -7.79 -10.97
N GLY A 70 28.43 -6.97 -12.02
CA GLY A 70 27.79 -7.41 -13.27
C GLY A 70 26.38 -6.91 -13.63
N GLU A 71 25.67 -6.18 -12.77
CA GLU A 71 24.33 -5.62 -13.12
C GLU A 71 24.34 -4.08 -13.22
N LYS A 72 23.91 -3.54 -14.35
CA LYS A 72 23.82 -2.08 -14.60
C LYS A 72 22.85 -1.37 -13.64
N CYS A 73 21.77 -2.03 -13.23
CA CYS A 73 20.76 -1.54 -12.28
C CYS A 73 19.94 -2.68 -11.66
N LYS A 74 19.21 -2.41 -10.58
CA LYS A 74 18.33 -3.35 -9.86
C LYS A 74 16.96 -2.75 -9.61
N LYS A 75 15.95 -3.57 -9.35
CA LYS A 75 14.59 -3.10 -8.97
C LYS A 75 14.63 -2.22 -7.71
N SER A 76 15.51 -2.53 -6.77
CA SER A 76 15.71 -1.77 -5.53
C SER A 76 16.27 -0.36 -5.74
N ASP A 77 16.77 -0.05 -6.93
CA ASP A 77 17.22 1.31 -7.27
C ASP A 77 16.04 2.25 -7.52
N ILE A 78 14.84 1.71 -7.78
CA ILE A 78 13.61 2.49 -7.83
C ILE A 78 12.97 2.44 -6.44
N VAL A 79 12.91 3.59 -5.79
CA VAL A 79 12.28 3.75 -4.48
C VAL A 79 10.92 4.40 -4.67
N VAL A 80 9.90 3.80 -4.05
CA VAL A 80 8.53 4.31 -4.04
C VAL A 80 8.20 4.76 -2.62
N ASN A 81 8.00 6.06 -2.44
CA ASN A 81 7.55 6.65 -1.19
C ASN A 81 6.09 7.05 -1.32
N GLN A 82 5.33 6.88 -0.24
CA GLN A 82 3.94 7.28 -0.19
C GLN A 82 3.64 7.94 1.15
N ALA A 83 2.92 9.07 1.10
CA ALA A 83 2.50 9.80 2.29
C ALA A 83 1.03 10.22 2.17
N ALA A 84 0.30 10.15 3.29
CA ALA A 84 -1.04 10.73 3.38
C ALA A 84 -0.94 12.26 3.32
N THR A 85 -1.93 12.88 2.69
CA THR A 85 -2.09 14.35 2.66
C THR A 85 -3.34 14.74 3.44
N GLU A 86 -3.57 16.04 3.57
CA GLU A 86 -4.87 16.54 4.00
C GLU A 86 -5.98 15.95 3.12
N PRO A 87 -7.12 15.54 3.72
CA PRO A 87 -8.28 15.09 2.96
C PRO A 87 -8.76 16.17 2.00
N MET A 88 -9.33 15.74 0.88
CA MET A 88 -10.01 16.64 -0.03
C MET A 88 -11.24 17.28 0.63
N PRO A 89 -11.76 18.43 0.14
CA PRO A 89 -12.96 19.07 0.71
C PRO A 89 -14.21 18.17 0.76
N ASN A 90 -14.25 17.12 -0.06
CA ASN A 90 -15.29 16.09 -0.07
C ASN A 90 -15.06 14.96 0.97
N GLY A 91 -14.04 15.09 1.82
CA GLY A 91 -13.69 14.12 2.87
C GLY A 91 -12.88 12.91 2.41
N ILE A 92 -12.59 12.77 1.12
CA ILE A 92 -11.86 11.62 0.60
C ILE A 92 -10.36 11.77 0.93
N PRO A 93 -9.70 10.73 1.50
CA PRO A 93 -8.27 10.77 1.77
C PRO A 93 -7.44 11.00 0.52
N GLY A 94 -6.41 11.83 0.65
CA GLY A 94 -5.41 12.07 -0.38
C GLY A 94 -4.07 11.42 -0.04
N TYR A 95 -3.32 11.03 -1.07
CA TYR A 95 -2.00 10.44 -0.94
C TYR A 95 -1.07 11.02 -2.01
N THR A 96 0.13 11.37 -1.60
CA THR A 96 1.25 11.71 -2.49
C THR A 96 2.12 10.49 -2.68
N VAL A 97 2.50 10.20 -3.91
CA VAL A 97 3.47 9.15 -4.26
C VAL A 97 4.65 9.80 -4.94
N GLU A 98 5.84 9.42 -4.51
CA GLU A 98 7.10 9.78 -5.13
C GLU A 98 7.84 8.53 -5.58
N ILE A 99 8.27 8.50 -6.84
CA ILE A 99 9.04 7.42 -7.43
C ILE A 99 10.39 7.98 -7.85
N THR A 100 11.46 7.52 -7.21
CA THR A 100 12.81 8.06 -7.38
C THR A 100 13.76 6.98 -7.91
N ASN A 101 14.59 7.34 -8.89
CA ASN A 101 15.74 6.52 -9.28
C ASN A 101 16.98 6.88 -8.43
N GLN A 102 17.37 5.97 -7.55
CA GLN A 102 18.52 6.08 -6.64
C GLN A 102 19.71 5.20 -7.07
N CYS A 103 19.76 4.81 -8.35
CA CYS A 103 20.84 4.00 -8.90
C CYS A 103 22.20 4.71 -8.80
N MET A 104 23.03 4.33 -7.82
CA MET A 104 24.27 5.04 -7.51
C MET A 104 25.34 4.98 -8.60
N SER A 105 25.23 4.00 -9.51
CA SER A 105 26.08 3.91 -10.70
C SER A 105 25.71 4.91 -11.81
N GLY A 106 24.73 5.80 -11.57
CA GLY A 106 24.30 6.82 -12.54
C GLY A 106 23.46 6.26 -13.69
N CYS A 107 22.79 5.11 -13.47
CA CYS A 107 22.08 4.42 -14.54
C CYS A 107 20.72 5.04 -14.87
N ASN A 108 20.31 4.89 -16.13
CA ASN A 108 18.96 5.22 -16.58
C ASN A 108 18.08 3.97 -16.50
N ILE A 109 16.96 4.07 -15.80
CA ILE A 109 16.03 2.95 -15.63
C ILE A 109 14.75 3.24 -16.40
N SER A 110 14.40 2.37 -17.33
CA SER A 110 13.22 2.50 -18.19
C SER A 110 12.24 1.36 -17.95
N ARG A 111 11.05 1.46 -18.58
CA ARG A 111 9.98 0.44 -18.47
C ARG A 111 9.77 0.02 -17.00
N ILE A 112 9.57 1.00 -16.13
CA ILE A 112 9.35 0.77 -14.71
C ILE A 112 7.88 0.36 -14.54
N HIS A 113 7.66 -0.89 -14.14
CA HIS A 113 6.35 -1.42 -13.79
C HIS A 113 6.24 -1.55 -12.26
N VAL A 114 5.05 -1.23 -11.75
CA VAL A 114 4.73 -1.22 -10.32
C VAL A 114 3.46 -2.05 -10.12
N SER A 115 3.54 -3.03 -9.21
CA SER A 115 2.36 -3.72 -8.67
C SER A 115 1.49 -2.71 -7.93
N CYS A 116 0.23 -2.63 -8.32
CA CYS A 116 -0.71 -1.58 -7.91
C CYS A 116 -2.16 -2.09 -7.73
N GLY A 117 -2.39 -3.40 -7.79
CA GLY A 117 -3.70 -4.06 -7.69
C GLY A 117 -4.77 -3.44 -8.59
N TRP A 118 -5.89 -3.06 -7.96
CA TRP A 118 -7.02 -2.38 -8.59
C TRP A 118 -6.89 -0.85 -8.55
N PHE A 119 -5.68 -0.31 -8.72
CA PHE A 119 -5.44 1.14 -8.62
C PHE A 119 -6.50 1.98 -9.34
N SER A 120 -7.11 2.86 -8.58
CA SER A 120 -8.14 3.81 -8.99
C SER A 120 -8.05 5.06 -8.12
N SER A 121 -8.37 6.21 -8.69
CA SER A 121 -8.30 7.50 -8.01
C SER A 121 -9.48 8.36 -8.39
N VAL A 122 -10.06 9.04 -7.40
CA VAL A 122 -11.13 10.03 -7.60
C VAL A 122 -10.59 11.28 -8.30
N LYS A 123 -9.34 11.66 -8.00
CA LYS A 123 -8.62 12.71 -8.72
C LYS A 123 -7.90 12.11 -9.93
N LEU A 124 -8.03 12.75 -11.09
CA LEU A 124 -7.32 12.33 -12.30
C LEU A 124 -5.80 12.40 -12.09
N VAL A 125 -5.15 11.25 -12.18
CA VAL A 125 -3.68 11.14 -12.20
C VAL A 125 -3.21 11.28 -13.65
N ASN A 126 -2.14 12.06 -13.89
CA ASN A 126 -1.61 12.22 -15.23
C ASN A 126 -1.09 10.88 -15.78
N PRO A 127 -1.70 10.32 -16.85
CA PRO A 127 -1.33 9.00 -17.36
C PRO A 127 0.08 8.95 -17.99
N ARG A 128 0.70 10.11 -18.24
CA ARG A 128 2.10 10.17 -18.68
C ARG A 128 3.08 9.92 -17.53
N VAL A 129 2.64 10.14 -16.28
CA VAL A 129 3.45 9.93 -15.07
C VAL A 129 3.19 8.54 -14.49
N PHE A 130 1.92 8.17 -14.33
CA PHE A 130 1.53 6.89 -13.76
C PHE A 130 0.18 6.44 -14.34
N LYS A 131 0.11 5.22 -14.86
CA LYS A 131 -1.15 4.64 -15.36
C LYS A 131 -1.21 3.14 -15.13
N ARG A 132 -2.39 2.63 -14.75
CA ARG A 132 -2.66 1.20 -14.71
C ARG A 132 -2.91 0.69 -16.13
N ILE A 133 -2.11 -0.26 -16.60
CA ILE A 133 -2.23 -0.87 -17.94
C ILE A 133 -2.90 -2.25 -17.88
N HIS A 134 -2.80 -2.94 -16.75
CA HIS A 134 -3.51 -4.18 -16.48
C HIS A 134 -3.80 -4.30 -14.98
N TYR A 135 -4.59 -5.30 -14.56
CA TYR A 135 -4.68 -5.65 -13.14
C TYR A 135 -3.28 -5.89 -12.57
N ASP A 136 -2.99 -5.24 -11.45
CA ASP A 136 -1.70 -5.26 -10.76
C ASP A 136 -0.48 -4.84 -11.60
N ASP A 137 -0.70 -4.12 -12.69
CA ASP A 137 0.38 -3.61 -13.54
C ASP A 137 0.17 -2.13 -13.86
N CYS A 138 0.99 -1.29 -13.23
CA CYS A 138 1.05 0.14 -13.48
C CYS A 138 2.38 0.55 -14.12
N LEU A 139 2.28 1.31 -15.21
CA LEU A 139 3.43 1.86 -15.93
C LEU A 139 3.78 3.26 -15.42
N VAL A 140 5.05 3.46 -15.10
CA VAL A 140 5.62 4.74 -14.67
C VAL A 140 6.27 5.45 -15.87
N ASN A 141 6.20 6.79 -15.88
CA ASN A 141 6.83 7.68 -16.86
C ASN A 141 6.50 7.34 -18.33
N ASN A 142 5.33 6.73 -18.57
CA ASN A 142 4.97 6.18 -19.88
C ASN A 142 6.05 5.26 -20.48
N GLY A 143 6.78 4.54 -19.63
CA GLY A 143 7.86 3.62 -19.98
C GLY A 143 9.20 4.29 -20.35
N LYS A 144 9.27 5.62 -20.38
CA LYS A 144 10.49 6.36 -20.69
C LYS A 144 11.54 6.21 -19.59
N PRO A 145 12.84 6.32 -19.92
CA PRO A 145 13.89 6.31 -18.92
C PRO A 145 13.67 7.38 -17.84
N LEU A 146 13.84 6.99 -16.58
CA LEU A 146 13.94 7.87 -15.43
C LEU A 146 15.43 8.03 -15.11
N PRO A 147 16.03 9.22 -15.29
CA PRO A 147 17.44 9.44 -15.01
C PRO A 147 17.78 9.29 -13.52
N PHE A 148 19.05 8.99 -13.22
CA PHE A 148 19.53 9.00 -11.84
C PHE A 148 19.21 10.32 -11.13
N GLY A 149 18.78 10.24 -9.88
CA GLY A 149 18.40 11.39 -9.05
C GLY A 149 17.06 12.02 -9.43
N SER A 150 16.40 11.57 -10.49
CA SER A 150 15.09 12.08 -10.89
C SER A 150 13.98 11.46 -10.05
N THR A 151 13.01 12.30 -9.68
CA THR A 151 11.81 11.90 -8.94
C THR A 151 10.57 12.28 -9.73
N LEU A 152 9.64 11.35 -9.87
CA LEU A 152 8.29 11.59 -10.35
C LEU A 152 7.35 11.64 -9.16
N SER A 153 6.50 12.66 -9.11
CA SER A 153 5.49 12.81 -8.07
C SER A 153 4.10 12.88 -8.67
N PHE A 154 3.14 12.23 -8.01
CA PHE A 154 1.73 12.38 -8.33
C PHE A 154 0.88 12.25 -7.07
N HIS A 155 -0.30 12.86 -7.11
CA HIS A 155 -1.29 12.77 -6.04
C HIS A 155 -2.49 11.95 -6.52
N TYR A 156 -2.95 11.05 -5.67
CA TYR A 156 -4.19 10.30 -5.88
C TYR A 156 -5.10 10.42 -4.66
N ALA A 157 -6.39 10.16 -4.85
CA ALA A 157 -7.37 10.21 -3.78
C ALA A 157 -8.24 8.95 -3.82
N ASN A 158 -8.30 8.23 -2.71
CA ASN A 158 -9.10 7.01 -2.58
C ASN A 158 -9.42 6.73 -1.10
N THR A 159 -10.36 5.84 -0.83
CA THR A 159 -10.76 5.44 0.53
C THR A 159 -9.65 4.76 1.33
N PHE A 160 -8.64 4.20 0.66
CA PHE A 160 -7.49 3.55 1.29
C PHE A 160 -6.22 3.73 0.44
N PRO A 161 -5.02 3.64 1.07
CA PRO A 161 -3.76 3.68 0.33
C PRO A 161 -3.54 2.38 -0.43
N TYR A 162 -3.00 2.48 -1.65
CA TYR A 162 -2.54 1.32 -2.41
C TYR A 162 -1.11 0.94 -2.00
N ARG A 163 -0.87 -0.37 -1.83
CA ARG A 163 0.50 -0.90 -1.74
C ARG A 163 1.12 -0.86 -3.13
N LEU A 164 2.12 0.01 -3.30
CA LEU A 164 2.86 0.18 -4.55
C LEU A 164 4.24 -0.46 -4.39
N ALA A 165 4.56 -1.45 -5.23
CA ALA A 165 5.83 -2.16 -5.19
C ALA A 165 6.41 -2.31 -6.60
N VAL A 166 7.71 -2.10 -6.76
CA VAL A 166 8.37 -2.22 -8.07
C VAL A 166 8.40 -3.69 -8.50
N SER A 167 7.75 -3.99 -9.61
CA SER A 167 7.61 -5.36 -10.11
C SER A 167 8.61 -5.68 -11.22
N PHE A 168 8.93 -4.71 -12.10
CA PHE A 168 9.87 -4.90 -13.20
C PHE A 168 10.54 -3.58 -13.61
N VAL A 169 11.79 -3.66 -14.08
CA VAL A 169 12.55 -2.55 -14.63
C VAL A 169 13.42 -3.01 -15.80
N THR A 170 13.82 -2.10 -16.68
CA THR A 170 14.82 -2.34 -17.73
C THR A 170 15.98 -1.37 -17.57
N CYS A 171 17.20 -1.90 -17.44
CA CYS A 171 18.43 -1.13 -17.34
C CYS A 171 19.02 -0.90 -18.74
N SER A 172 19.46 0.34 -19.04
CA SER A 172 20.18 0.69 -20.27
C SER A 172 21.57 1.22 -19.96
#